data_AF-A0A151S9R9-F1
#
_entry.id   AF-A0A151S9R9-F1
#
_cell.length_a   1.000
_cell.length_b   1.000
_cell.length_c   1.000
_cell.angle_alpha   90.00
_cell.angle_beta   90.00
_cell.angle_gamma   90.00
#
_symmetry.space_group_name_H-M   'P 1'
#
loop_
_entity.id
_entity.type
_entity.pdbx_description
1 polymer ?
#
loop_
_entity_poly.entity_id
_entity_poly.type
_entity_poly.pdbx_seq_one_letter_code
_entity_poly.pdbx_strand_id
1 'polypeptide(L)'
;MVTSRDVQEIVEKLSSDKVKAREEGIKLLSTWLEGGSSHNFCKFIGLNTAKLRPDEIPHSETWPFLISILIKSASSEISSSKRRNPKLIYAKTLRIVVQRAEDAKCSGKMLPLSSVIKPLFNHVWDVLSNVPSFHYEYGIILRHLLSVRDYSFQMRKRVYCNLVFLYIEKVEVSLDGKNISNSTSNEEVFRCILTLRSLLKYPPGDYPDNVREDIVKGFVRICSFIREEGKISRKLVECINTYLLNDGPNLGSRLFDIHNAMQQFVFRSWLTTHDRVLKDSLVFYARIQLNLMRGAADRCLLVEQLLDVICKDLDQGSMSSTSMLRGDGNKDDKLGALSSSQCGLVELAAILFYVFMVCLFLHCFYMVCLMNITFAGILVEQLLMVCLRVSMKSRRPKCLKVVCCRALVLVGAECLH
;
A
#
# COMPACT_ATOMS: atom_id res chain seq x y z
N MET A 1 29.22 31.63 -11.05
CA MET A 1 29.28 30.21 -11.49
C MET A 1 29.76 29.37 -10.32
N VAL A 2 29.33 28.12 -10.21
CA VAL A 2 29.84 27.17 -9.20
C VAL A 2 31.13 26.56 -9.72
N THR A 3 32.15 26.49 -8.88
CA THR A 3 33.48 25.94 -9.22
C THR A 3 33.79 24.71 -8.36
N SER A 4 34.76 23.90 -8.82
CA SER A 4 35.29 22.77 -8.05
C SER A 4 35.77 23.17 -6.65
N ARG A 5 36.37 24.36 -6.53
CA ARG A 5 36.86 24.91 -5.25
C ARG A 5 35.74 25.10 -4.23
N ASP A 6 34.56 25.55 -4.66
CA ASP A 6 33.41 25.75 -3.78
C ASP A 6 32.93 24.41 -3.18
N VAL A 7 32.97 23.33 -3.97
CA VAL A 7 32.57 21.99 -3.52
C VAL A 7 33.64 21.37 -2.61
N GLN A 8 34.92 21.56 -2.94
CA GLN A 8 36.04 21.07 -2.13
C GLN A 8 36.04 21.71 -0.73
N GLU A 9 35.78 23.02 -0.62
CA GLU A 9 35.67 23.69 0.68
C GLU A 9 34.58 23.06 1.57
N ILE A 10 33.41 22.76 0.99
CA ILE A 10 32.31 22.09 1.70
C ILE A 10 32.74 20.70 2.16
N VAL A 11 33.35 19.92 1.27
CA VAL A 11 33.80 18.55 1.53
C VAL A 11 34.86 18.50 2.63
N GLU A 12 35.85 19.40 2.59
CA GLU A 12 36.91 19.51 3.60
C GLU A 12 36.33 19.84 4.97
N LYS A 13 35.43 20.83 5.04
CA LYS A 13 34.79 21.23 6.30
C LYS A 13 33.91 20.12 6.88
N LEU A 14 33.10 19.45 6.06
CA LEU A 14 32.22 18.36 6.50
C LEU A 14 32.97 17.09 6.92
N SER A 15 34.13 16.84 6.31
CA SER A 15 35.02 15.71 6.63
C SER A 15 35.91 15.96 7.85
N SER A 16 35.94 17.18 8.37
CA SER A 16 36.80 17.54 9.50
C SER A 16 36.41 16.82 10.79
N ASP A 17 37.39 16.44 11.61
CA ASP A 17 37.14 15.92 12.96
C ASP A 17 36.68 17.01 13.94
N LYS A 18 36.90 18.29 13.61
CA LYS A 18 36.52 19.44 14.44
C LYS A 18 35.02 19.72 14.32
N VAL A 19 34.30 19.65 15.45
CA VAL A 19 32.85 19.91 15.52
C VAL A 19 32.46 21.26 14.92
N LYS A 20 33.20 22.34 15.21
CA LYS A 20 32.92 23.68 14.68
C LYS A 20 33.10 23.74 13.15
N ALA A 21 34.14 23.11 12.62
CA ALA A 21 34.39 23.08 11.18
C ALA A 21 33.27 22.31 10.43
N ARG A 22 32.82 21.17 10.97
CA ARG A 22 31.66 20.45 10.39
C ARG A 22 30.39 21.27 10.42
N GLU A 23 30.17 22.00 11.50
CA GLU A 23 29.01 22.88 11.62
C GLU A 23 29.05 24.06 10.63
N GLU A 24 30.23 24.61 10.34
CA GLU A 24 30.39 25.60 9.29
C GLU A 24 30.17 24.98 7.91
N GLY A 25 30.68 23.77 7.67
CA GLY A 25 30.45 23.01 6.44
C GLY A 25 28.97 22.73 6.16
N ILE A 26 28.20 22.31 7.18
CA ILE A 26 26.77 22.03 7.01
C ILE A 26 25.96 23.32 6.75
N LYS A 27 26.33 24.44 7.40
CA LYS A 27 25.71 25.75 7.15
C LYS A 27 26.01 26.23 5.73
N LEU A 28 27.26 26.13 5.30
CA LEU A 28 27.69 26.50 3.95
C LEU A 28 26.93 25.70 2.89
N LEU A 29 26.84 24.38 3.06
CA LEU A 29 26.06 23.53 2.15
C LEU A 29 24.57 23.90 2.15
N SER A 30 23.97 24.15 3.31
CA SER A 30 22.57 24.59 3.41
C SER A 30 22.33 25.88 2.63
N THR A 31 23.24 26.87 2.73
CA THR A 31 23.15 28.13 1.99
C THR A 31 23.21 27.91 0.48
N TRP A 32 24.09 27.03 0.00
CA TRP A 32 24.14 26.65 -1.41
C TRP A 32 22.84 25.97 -1.89
N LEU A 33 22.20 25.17 -1.04
CA LEU A 33 20.98 24.42 -1.41
C LEU A 33 19.70 25.25 -1.36
N GLU A 34 19.64 26.33 -0.57
CA GLU A 34 18.44 27.16 -0.39
C GLU A 34 18.46 28.47 -1.20
N GLY A 35 19.63 28.97 -1.62
CA GLY A 35 19.78 30.26 -2.30
C GLY A 35 19.46 30.28 -3.80
N GLY A 36 19.50 31.46 -4.42
CA GLY A 36 19.29 31.65 -5.86
C GLY A 36 20.32 30.92 -6.76
N SER A 37 21.48 30.57 -6.21
CA SER A 37 22.51 29.77 -6.88
C SER A 37 22.28 28.25 -6.80
N SER A 38 21.24 27.81 -6.08
CA SER A 38 20.95 26.40 -5.80
C SER A 38 20.77 25.55 -7.04
N HIS A 39 20.09 26.08 -8.06
CA HIS A 39 19.91 25.37 -9.33
C HIS A 39 21.27 25.09 -10.01
N ASN A 40 22.16 26.08 -10.05
CA ASN A 40 23.47 25.94 -10.67
C ASN A 40 24.37 24.97 -9.90
N PHE A 41 24.29 24.99 -8.56
CA PHE A 41 25.01 24.03 -7.71
C PHE A 41 24.51 22.59 -7.93
N CYS A 42 23.20 22.38 -7.89
CA CYS A 42 22.60 21.06 -8.09
C CYS A 42 22.89 20.52 -9.51
N LYS A 43 22.84 21.38 -10.52
CA LYS A 43 23.18 21.03 -11.90
C LYS A 43 24.66 20.66 -12.04
N PHE A 44 25.57 21.37 -11.38
CA PHE A 44 27.00 21.06 -11.38
C PHE A 44 27.28 19.66 -10.80
N ILE A 45 26.78 19.38 -9.59
CA ILE A 45 26.94 18.07 -8.94
C ILE A 45 26.23 16.96 -9.73
N GLY A 46 25.05 17.25 -10.29
CA GLY A 46 24.29 16.32 -11.12
C GLY A 46 25.05 15.92 -12.38
N LEU A 47 25.62 16.88 -13.12
CA LEU A 47 26.45 16.61 -14.30
C LEU A 47 27.67 15.76 -13.99
N ASN A 48 28.33 16.00 -12.84
CA ASN A 48 29.46 15.19 -12.41
C ASN A 48 29.02 13.78 -11.98
N THR A 49 27.87 13.66 -11.29
CA THR A 49 27.27 12.36 -10.93
C THR A 49 26.88 11.57 -12.17
N ALA A 50 26.43 12.24 -13.24
CA ALA A 50 26.07 11.61 -14.50
C ALA A 50 27.27 10.97 -15.21
N LYS A 51 28.46 11.56 -15.06
CA LYS A 51 29.71 11.04 -15.64
C LYS A 51 30.24 9.79 -14.94
N LEU A 52 29.83 9.53 -13.70
CA LEU A 52 30.28 8.35 -12.95
C LEU A 52 29.88 7.07 -13.67
N ARG A 53 30.84 6.14 -13.83
CA ARG A 53 30.52 4.77 -14.24
C ARG A 53 29.87 3.99 -13.07
N PRO A 54 29.08 2.95 -13.34
CA PRO A 54 28.42 2.16 -12.28
C PRO A 54 29.38 1.56 -11.23
N ASP A 55 30.58 1.16 -11.66
CA ASP A 55 31.59 0.52 -10.80
C ASP A 55 32.63 1.50 -10.23
N GLU A 56 32.48 2.79 -10.52
CA GLU A 56 33.44 3.82 -10.12
C GLU A 56 33.16 4.33 -8.71
N ILE A 57 34.24 4.53 -7.94
CA ILE A 57 34.12 5.09 -6.59
C ILE A 57 33.67 6.55 -6.73
N PRO A 58 32.57 6.96 -6.05
CA PRO A 58 32.09 8.34 -6.11
C PRO A 58 33.17 9.34 -5.67
N HIS A 59 33.53 10.26 -6.56
CA HIS A 59 34.48 11.34 -6.24
C HIS A 59 33.77 12.52 -5.54
N SER A 60 34.56 13.49 -5.05
CA SER A 60 34.13 14.54 -4.13
C SER A 60 32.98 15.44 -4.60
N GLU A 61 32.78 15.52 -5.91
CA GLU A 61 31.83 16.42 -6.57
C GLU A 61 30.56 15.70 -7.05
N THR A 62 30.18 14.63 -6.36
CA THR A 62 29.06 13.77 -6.76
C THR A 62 28.05 13.61 -5.62
N TRP A 63 26.78 13.39 -5.98
CA TRP A 63 25.72 13.18 -4.99
C TRP A 63 26.00 12.02 -4.02
N PRO A 64 26.45 10.83 -4.47
CA PRO A 64 26.71 9.73 -3.56
C PRO A 64 27.82 10.02 -2.55
N PHE A 65 28.84 10.77 -2.95
CA PHE A 65 29.93 11.17 -2.05
C PHE A 65 29.44 12.17 -1.00
N LEU A 66 28.72 13.22 -1.42
CA LEU A 66 28.13 14.19 -0.49
C LEU A 66 27.20 13.52 0.53
N ILE A 67 26.35 12.59 0.10
CA ILE A 67 25.50 11.80 1.01
C ILE A 67 26.35 10.97 1.97
N SER A 68 27.40 10.30 1.49
CA SER A 68 28.28 9.49 2.32
C SER A 68 28.93 10.30 3.44
N ILE A 69 29.39 11.52 3.13
CA ILE A 69 29.93 12.44 4.13
C ILE A 69 28.83 12.90 5.08
N LEU A 70 27.66 13.30 4.58
CA LEU A 70 26.57 13.78 5.43
C LEU A 70 26.07 12.73 6.42
N ILE A 71 26.03 11.45 6.01
CA ILE A 71 25.75 10.32 6.91
C ILE A 71 26.79 10.30 8.04
N LYS A 72 28.09 10.36 7.71
CA LYS A 72 29.17 10.37 8.71
C LYS A 72 29.08 11.59 9.65
N SER A 73 28.82 12.77 9.10
CA SER A 73 28.69 14.01 9.88
C SER A 73 27.47 13.95 10.81
N ALA A 74 26.33 13.44 10.33
CA ALA A 74 25.11 13.27 11.14
C ALA A 74 25.30 12.22 12.24
N SER A 75 25.89 11.06 11.94
CA SER A 75 26.24 10.05 12.95
C SER A 75 27.19 10.58 14.02
N SER A 76 28.17 11.41 13.62
CA SER A 76 29.10 12.05 14.55
C SER A 76 28.39 13.07 15.45
N GLU A 77 27.47 13.86 14.90
CA GLU A 77 26.64 14.79 15.68
C GLU A 77 25.77 14.04 16.70
N ILE A 78 25.05 12.99 16.27
CA ILE A 78 24.22 12.16 17.15
C ILE A 78 25.06 11.56 18.28
N SER A 79 26.23 11.01 17.95
CA SER A 79 27.14 10.39 18.93
C SER A 79 27.72 11.40 19.92
N SER A 80 27.95 12.65 19.48
CA SER A 80 28.45 13.74 20.34
C SER A 80 27.37 14.34 21.24
N SER A 81 26.10 14.22 20.83
CA SER A 81 24.97 14.86 21.48
C SER A 81 24.27 13.94 22.49
N LYS A 82 24.98 13.02 23.16
CA LYS A 82 24.36 12.11 24.17
C LYS A 82 23.60 12.82 25.30
N ARG A 83 23.93 14.08 25.62
CA ARG A 83 23.28 14.89 26.67
C ARG A 83 22.31 15.96 26.14
N ARG A 84 22.23 16.18 24.83
CA ARG A 84 21.44 17.26 24.21
C ARG A 84 20.79 16.79 22.92
N ASN A 85 19.73 17.43 22.44
CA ASN A 85 19.21 17.05 21.13
C ASN A 85 20.21 17.38 20.01
N PRO A 86 20.44 16.46 19.04
CA PRO A 86 21.32 16.74 17.91
C PRO A 86 20.76 17.88 17.06
N LYS A 87 21.66 18.66 16.45
CA LYS A 87 21.26 19.83 15.66
C LYS A 87 20.44 19.43 14.42
N LEU A 88 19.21 19.94 14.31
CA LEU A 88 18.27 19.60 13.24
C LEU A 88 18.77 19.94 11.81
N ILE A 89 19.71 20.88 11.69
CA ILE A 89 20.30 21.26 10.39
C ILE A 89 20.93 20.08 9.65
N TYR A 90 21.50 19.09 10.36
CA TYR A 90 22.09 17.91 9.73
C TYR A 90 21.01 17.06 9.04
N ALA A 91 19.89 16.81 9.72
CA ALA A 91 18.77 16.05 9.17
C ALA A 91 18.11 16.79 8.00
N LYS A 92 17.86 18.10 8.15
CA LYS A 92 17.29 18.95 7.11
C LYS A 92 18.15 18.99 5.85
N THR A 93 19.46 19.18 6.02
CA THR A 93 20.39 19.25 4.88
C THR A 93 20.46 17.92 4.16
N LEU A 94 20.56 16.80 4.88
CA LEU A 94 20.53 15.46 4.27
C LEU A 94 19.23 15.24 3.48
N ARG A 95 18.08 15.63 4.04
CA ARG A 95 16.79 15.57 3.34
C ARG A 95 16.83 16.35 2.02
N ILE A 96 17.28 17.61 2.05
CA ILE A 96 17.33 18.45 0.86
C ILE A 96 18.28 17.84 -0.19
N VAL A 97 19.45 17.35 0.22
CA VAL A 97 20.41 16.70 -0.68
C VAL A 97 19.80 15.48 -1.37
N VAL A 98 19.13 14.58 -0.63
CA VAL A 98 18.46 13.41 -1.22
C VAL A 98 17.38 13.85 -2.22
N GLN A 99 16.58 14.88 -1.89
CA GLN A 99 15.56 15.41 -2.78
C GLN A 99 16.13 16.01 -4.07
N ARG A 100 17.25 16.75 -3.97
CA ARG A 100 17.89 17.36 -5.14
C ARG A 100 18.64 16.35 -6.01
N ALA A 101 19.19 15.30 -5.41
CA ALA A 101 19.82 14.22 -6.16
C ALA A 101 18.82 13.51 -7.07
N GLU A 102 17.59 13.29 -6.60
CA GLU A 102 16.52 12.64 -7.36
C GLU A 102 15.74 13.59 -8.30
N ASP A 103 16.03 14.90 -8.29
CA ASP A 103 15.39 15.82 -9.23
C ASP A 103 15.88 15.56 -10.66
N ALA A 104 14.96 15.10 -11.51
CA ALA A 104 15.20 14.82 -12.92
C ALA A 104 15.79 16.03 -13.67
N LYS A 105 15.49 17.26 -13.22
CA LYS A 105 16.05 18.49 -13.81
C LYS A 105 17.55 18.65 -13.57
N CYS A 106 18.10 17.98 -12.56
CA CYS A 106 19.48 18.13 -12.12
C CYS A 106 20.35 16.92 -12.50
N SER A 107 19.81 15.70 -12.40
CA SER A 107 20.63 14.47 -12.42
C SER A 107 21.02 13.98 -13.83
N GLY A 108 20.12 14.04 -14.83
CA GLY A 108 20.36 13.48 -16.17
C GLY A 108 20.63 11.95 -16.24
N LYS A 109 20.95 11.31 -15.12
CA LYS A 109 21.27 9.89 -14.96
C LYS A 109 20.15 9.16 -14.22
N MET A 110 19.85 7.94 -14.64
CA MET A 110 18.96 7.04 -13.89
C MET A 110 19.66 6.54 -12.62
N LEU A 111 18.97 6.61 -11.48
CA LEU A 111 19.42 6.09 -10.17
C LEU A 111 20.74 6.68 -9.66
N PRO A 112 20.82 8.02 -9.46
CA PRO A 112 22.06 8.70 -9.07
C PRO A 112 22.63 8.22 -7.72
N LEU A 113 21.81 7.63 -6.85
CA LEU A 113 22.19 7.22 -5.50
C LEU A 113 22.50 5.72 -5.36
N SER A 114 22.52 4.95 -6.46
CA SER A 114 22.66 3.49 -6.39
C SER A 114 23.90 3.02 -5.61
N SER A 115 25.02 3.75 -5.65
CA SER A 115 26.25 3.37 -4.93
C SER A 115 26.17 3.61 -3.41
N VAL A 116 25.31 4.52 -2.94
CA VAL A 116 25.17 4.91 -1.52
C VAL A 116 23.85 4.47 -0.90
N ILE A 117 22.93 3.88 -1.67
CA ILE A 117 21.59 3.57 -1.19
C ILE A 117 21.57 2.56 -0.02
N LYS A 118 22.44 1.56 -0.06
CA LYS A 118 22.60 0.56 1.02
C LYS A 118 23.00 1.19 2.35
N PRO A 119 24.11 1.95 2.44
CA PRO A 119 24.47 2.64 3.68
C PRO A 119 23.43 3.70 4.07
N LEU A 120 22.78 4.36 3.11
CA LEU A 120 21.72 5.34 3.40
C LEU A 120 20.51 4.70 4.08
N PHE A 121 20.00 3.56 3.58
CA PHE A 121 18.89 2.86 4.27
C PHE A 121 19.28 2.37 5.66
N ASN A 122 20.50 1.84 5.84
CA ASN A 122 20.99 1.44 7.16
C ASN A 122 20.97 2.63 8.13
N HIS A 123 21.47 3.79 7.69
CA HIS A 123 21.50 4.99 8.49
C HIS A 123 20.09 5.53 8.79
N VAL A 124 19.20 5.51 7.80
CA VAL A 124 17.81 5.95 7.98
C VAL A 124 17.10 5.09 9.02
N TRP A 125 17.27 3.77 8.97
CA TRP A 125 16.76 2.85 9.98
C TRP A 125 17.30 3.17 11.38
N ASP A 126 18.62 3.30 11.51
CA ASP A 126 19.28 3.58 12.79
C ASP A 126 18.76 4.87 13.44
N VAL A 127 18.65 5.95 12.65
CA VAL A 127 18.16 7.24 13.14
C VAL A 127 16.67 7.19 13.49
N LEU A 128 15.84 6.54 12.66
CA LEU A 128 14.40 6.41 12.91
C LEU A 128 14.05 5.53 14.12
N SER A 129 14.99 4.70 14.57
CA SER A 129 14.83 3.83 15.74
C SER A 129 15.29 4.51 17.02
N ASN A 130 16.36 5.31 16.94
CA ASN A 130 17.09 5.79 18.11
C ASN A 130 16.94 7.29 18.39
N VAL A 131 16.50 8.11 17.43
CA VAL A 131 16.59 9.58 17.52
C VAL A 131 15.25 10.27 17.19
N PRO A 132 14.36 10.46 18.20
CA PRO A 132 13.04 11.06 18.00
C PRO A 132 13.05 12.45 17.35
N SER A 133 14.02 13.29 17.68
CA SER A 133 14.13 14.66 17.14
C SER A 133 14.32 14.70 15.62
N PHE A 134 14.78 13.60 15.01
CA PHE A 134 15.05 13.50 13.58
C PHE A 134 13.94 12.73 12.82
N HIS A 135 12.94 12.17 13.51
CA HIS A 135 11.91 11.32 12.91
C HIS A 135 11.19 11.97 11.73
N TYR A 136 10.80 13.24 11.85
CA TYR A 136 10.07 13.94 10.80
C TYR A 136 10.89 14.05 9.50
N GLU A 137 12.14 14.50 9.63
CA GLU A 137 13.07 14.69 8.50
C GLU A 137 13.43 13.36 7.83
N TYR A 138 13.77 12.36 8.63
CA TYR A 138 14.16 11.03 8.14
C TYR A 138 12.97 10.23 7.58
N GLY A 139 11.76 10.46 8.10
CA GLY A 139 10.54 9.93 7.50
C GLY A 139 10.29 10.50 6.11
N ILE A 140 10.63 11.77 5.87
CA ILE A 140 10.58 12.36 4.53
C ILE A 140 11.65 11.71 3.63
N ILE A 141 12.89 11.58 4.11
CA ILE A 141 13.97 10.91 3.36
C ILE A 141 13.52 9.52 2.91
N LEU A 142 13.03 8.69 3.85
CA LEU A 142 12.58 7.33 3.54
C LEU A 142 11.52 7.30 2.45
N ARG A 143 10.53 8.20 2.49
CA ARG A 143 9.49 8.27 1.44
C ARG A 143 10.04 8.63 0.06
N HIS A 144 11.06 9.49 -0.02
CA HIS A 144 11.72 9.81 -1.29
C HIS A 144 12.56 8.63 -1.80
N LEU A 145 13.15 7.83 -0.92
CA LEU A 145 13.86 6.62 -1.34
C LEU A 145 12.90 5.54 -1.83
N LEU A 146 11.76 5.36 -1.15
CA LEU A 146 10.75 4.35 -1.50
C LEU A 146 9.91 4.72 -2.72
N SER A 147 9.89 5.98 -3.16
CA SER A 147 9.21 6.37 -4.40
C SER A 147 9.96 5.83 -5.64
N VAL A 148 11.26 5.56 -5.52
CA VAL A 148 12.08 4.95 -6.55
C VAL A 148 12.14 3.44 -6.33
N ARG A 149 11.39 2.69 -7.15
CA ARG A 149 11.23 1.23 -7.03
C ARG A 149 12.57 0.48 -6.94
N ASP A 150 13.55 0.89 -7.73
CA ASP A 150 14.82 0.16 -7.87
C ASP A 150 15.71 0.27 -6.62
N TYR A 151 15.51 1.30 -5.80
CA TYR A 151 16.22 1.43 -4.52
C TYR A 151 15.72 0.42 -3.49
N SER A 152 14.43 0.12 -3.49
CA SER A 152 13.85 -0.85 -2.56
C SER A 152 14.49 -2.24 -2.73
N PHE A 153 14.82 -2.65 -3.95
CA PHE A 153 15.49 -3.94 -4.22
C PHE A 153 16.93 -4.00 -3.68
N GLN A 154 17.58 -2.86 -3.48
CA GLN A 154 18.94 -2.81 -2.93
C GLN A 154 18.95 -2.81 -1.39
N MET A 155 17.79 -2.69 -0.75
CA MET A 155 17.66 -2.68 0.71
C MET A 155 18.04 -4.04 1.31
N ARG A 156 18.81 -4.04 2.40
CA ARG A 156 19.13 -5.27 3.12
C ARG A 156 17.86 -5.82 3.79
N LYS A 157 17.63 -7.14 3.70
CA LYS A 157 16.47 -7.82 4.31
C LYS A 157 16.24 -7.43 5.78
N ARG A 158 17.28 -7.43 6.61
CA ARG A 158 17.20 -7.03 8.03
C ARG A 158 16.65 -5.61 8.22
N VAL A 159 17.12 -4.65 7.43
CA VAL A 159 16.72 -3.23 7.53
C VAL A 159 15.27 -3.07 7.09
N TYR A 160 14.89 -3.78 6.03
CA TYR A 160 13.53 -3.81 5.54
C TYR A 160 12.55 -4.33 6.61
N CYS A 161 12.81 -5.53 7.16
CA CYS A 161 11.95 -6.12 8.20
C CYS A 161 11.78 -5.18 9.39
N ASN A 162 12.91 -4.63 9.85
CA ASN A 162 12.94 -3.67 10.94
C ASN A 162 12.11 -2.40 10.64
N LEU A 163 12.23 -1.82 9.44
CA LEU A 163 11.43 -0.68 9.03
C LEU A 163 9.94 -1.00 8.98
N VAL A 164 9.56 -2.18 8.46
CA VAL A 164 8.16 -2.62 8.44
C VAL A 164 7.60 -2.71 9.86
N PHE A 165 8.32 -3.35 10.78
CA PHE A 165 7.89 -3.47 12.18
C PHE A 165 7.78 -2.11 12.88
N LEU A 166 8.76 -1.22 12.70
CA LEU A 166 8.71 0.12 13.27
C LEU A 166 7.50 0.92 12.78
N TYR A 167 7.13 0.80 11.50
CA TYR A 167 5.97 1.51 10.97
C TYR A 167 4.64 0.86 11.36
N ILE A 168 4.58 -0.47 11.53
CA ILE A 168 3.42 -1.14 12.14
C ILE A 168 3.21 -0.64 13.57
N GLU A 169 4.26 -0.66 14.39
CA GLU A 169 4.23 -0.19 15.77
C GLU A 169 3.85 1.29 15.86
N LYS A 170 4.43 2.14 15.01
CA LYS A 170 4.06 3.58 14.96
C LYS A 170 2.59 3.78 14.60
N VAL A 171 2.04 3.01 13.66
CA VAL A 171 0.61 3.10 13.31
C VAL A 171 -0.26 2.61 14.46
N GLU A 172 0.13 1.50 15.10
CA GLU A 172 -0.56 0.93 16.26
C GLU A 172 -0.63 1.91 17.44
N VAL A 173 0.52 2.43 17.88
CA VAL A 173 0.59 3.40 19.00
C VAL A 173 -0.17 4.69 18.69
N SER A 174 -0.12 5.15 17.44
CA SER A 174 -0.83 6.38 17.04
C SER A 174 -2.35 6.21 16.98
N LEU A 175 -2.85 4.98 16.83
CA LEU A 175 -4.28 4.66 16.83
C LEU A 175 -4.81 4.30 18.23
N ASP A 176 -3.98 3.71 19.10
CA ASP A 176 -4.31 3.39 20.49
C ASP A 176 -4.41 4.64 21.39
N GLY A 177 -3.79 5.75 20.96
CA GLY A 177 -3.71 7.01 21.70
C GLY A 177 -5.07 7.60 22.11
N LYS A 178 -5.55 7.21 23.30
CA LYS A 178 -6.76 7.70 23.99
C LYS A 178 -6.79 9.20 24.31
N ASN A 179 -5.80 9.97 23.88
CA ASN A 179 -5.77 11.43 23.95
C ASN A 179 -4.79 11.91 22.89
N ILE A 180 -5.23 12.73 21.94
CA ILE A 180 -4.50 13.91 21.42
C ILE A 180 -5.53 14.68 20.60
N SER A 181 -6.00 15.79 21.17
CA SER A 181 -6.58 16.87 20.40
C SER A 181 -5.65 17.22 19.23
N ASN A 182 -6.25 17.55 18.08
CA ASN A 182 -5.65 18.27 16.94
C ASN A 182 -5.34 17.43 15.69
N SER A 183 -5.72 17.99 14.55
CA SER A 183 -5.52 17.53 13.17
C SER A 183 -4.09 17.10 12.80
N THR A 184 -3.07 17.51 13.58
CA THR A 184 -1.65 17.24 13.33
C THR A 184 -1.27 15.77 13.54
N SER A 185 -1.84 15.09 14.55
CA SER A 185 -1.56 13.67 14.81
C SER A 185 -2.10 12.79 13.68
N ASN A 186 -3.29 13.09 13.19
CA ASN A 186 -3.94 12.37 12.09
C ASN A 186 -3.15 12.44 10.77
N GLU A 187 -2.54 13.58 10.45
CA GLU A 187 -1.67 13.71 9.28
C GLU A 187 -0.35 12.92 9.43
N GLU A 188 0.18 12.80 10.66
CA GLU A 188 1.34 11.96 10.92
C GLU A 188 0.99 10.46 10.78
N VAL A 189 -0.12 10.00 11.36
CA VAL A 189 -0.62 8.63 11.20
C VAL A 189 -0.80 8.31 9.72
N PHE A 190 -1.43 9.24 8.98
CA PHE A 190 -1.63 9.09 7.54
C PHE A 190 -0.31 8.93 6.78
N ARG A 191 0.72 9.72 7.10
CA ARG A 191 2.06 9.59 6.50
C ARG A 191 2.74 8.28 6.88
N CYS A 192 2.57 7.80 8.11
CA CYS A 192 3.07 6.49 8.55
C CYS A 192 2.43 5.35 7.76
N ILE A 193 1.10 5.37 7.57
CA ILE A 193 0.38 4.37 6.76
C ILE A 193 0.85 4.40 5.29
N LEU A 194 1.04 5.57 4.70
CA LEU A 194 1.57 5.68 3.33
C LEU A 194 2.98 5.12 3.20
N THR A 195 3.81 5.33 4.22
CA THR A 195 5.19 4.81 4.25
C THR A 195 5.18 3.29 4.40
N LEU A 196 4.36 2.76 5.32
CA LEU A 196 4.16 1.32 5.50
C LEU A 196 3.69 0.66 4.20
N ARG A 197 2.68 1.24 3.54
CA ARG A 197 2.18 0.73 2.25
C ARG A 197 3.29 0.70 1.20
N SER A 198 4.12 1.73 1.14
CA SER A 198 5.22 1.81 0.17
C SER A 198 6.28 0.72 0.42
N LEU A 199 6.57 0.41 1.69
CA LEU A 199 7.44 -0.71 2.08
C LEU A 199 6.83 -2.07 1.65
N LEU A 200 5.54 -2.27 1.88
CA LEU A 200 4.87 -3.53 1.55
C LEU A 200 4.66 -3.73 0.05
N LYS A 201 4.56 -2.62 -0.72
CA LYS A 201 4.40 -2.65 -2.16
C LYS A 201 5.64 -3.19 -2.89
N TYR A 202 6.84 -2.86 -2.40
CA TYR A 202 8.11 -3.18 -3.05
C TYR A 202 9.11 -3.81 -2.06
N PRO A 203 8.89 -5.06 -1.62
CA PRO A 203 9.85 -5.76 -0.77
C PRO A 203 11.15 -6.05 -1.55
N PRO A 204 12.33 -6.08 -0.88
CA PRO A 204 13.61 -6.42 -1.52
C PRO A 204 13.72 -7.89 -1.94
N GLY A 205 12.77 -8.73 -1.56
CA GLY A 205 12.67 -10.16 -1.88
C GLY A 205 11.58 -10.80 -1.03
N ASP A 206 11.51 -12.13 -1.04
CA ASP A 206 10.48 -12.87 -0.30
C ASP A 206 10.60 -12.69 1.22
N TYR A 207 9.44 -12.65 1.87
CA TYR A 207 9.33 -12.56 3.31
C TYR A 207 9.69 -13.91 3.96
N PRO A 208 10.52 -13.92 5.01
CA PRO A 208 10.63 -15.08 5.89
C PRO A 208 9.32 -15.35 6.64
N ASP A 209 9.02 -16.61 6.98
CA ASP A 209 7.74 -16.99 7.60
C ASP A 209 7.49 -16.36 8.97
N ASN A 210 8.54 -16.11 9.76
CA ASN A 210 8.44 -15.39 11.03
C ASN A 210 8.04 -13.93 10.81
N VAL A 211 8.61 -13.27 9.81
CA VAL A 211 8.29 -11.89 9.45
C VAL A 211 6.84 -11.78 8.99
N ARG A 212 6.35 -12.75 8.19
CA ARG A 212 4.93 -12.81 7.79
C ARG A 212 4.01 -12.88 9.00
N GLU A 213 4.35 -13.70 9.98
CA GLU A 213 3.56 -13.87 11.20
C GLU A 213 3.46 -12.57 11.99
N ASP A 214 4.58 -11.88 12.18
CA ASP A 214 4.63 -10.64 12.94
C ASP A 214 3.91 -9.50 12.22
N ILE A 215 3.98 -9.44 10.89
CA ILE A 215 3.19 -8.50 10.07
C ILE A 215 1.69 -8.78 10.24
N VAL A 216 1.26 -10.04 10.16
CA VAL A 216 -0.15 -10.43 10.34
C VAL A 216 -0.63 -10.04 11.74
N LYS A 217 0.11 -10.37 12.79
CA LYS A 217 -0.20 -9.97 14.18
C LYS A 217 -0.30 -8.45 14.31
N GLY A 218 0.62 -7.72 13.69
CA GLY A 218 0.60 -6.26 13.62
C GLY A 218 -0.67 -5.71 12.98
N PHE A 219 -1.06 -6.24 11.82
CA PHE A 219 -2.30 -5.85 11.17
C PHE A 219 -3.54 -6.16 12.02
N VAL A 220 -3.62 -7.35 12.62
CA VAL A 220 -4.74 -7.72 13.51
C VAL A 220 -4.90 -6.71 14.67
N ARG A 221 -3.79 -6.31 15.30
CA ARG A 221 -3.81 -5.29 16.36
C ARG A 221 -4.26 -3.94 15.82
N ILE A 222 -3.71 -3.48 14.70
CA ILE A 222 -4.12 -2.22 14.05
C ILE A 222 -5.62 -2.24 13.69
N CYS A 223 -6.13 -3.36 13.17
CA CYS A 223 -7.53 -3.54 12.79
C CYS A 223 -8.50 -3.37 13.96
N SER A 224 -8.09 -3.75 15.18
CA SER A 224 -8.90 -3.59 16.38
C SER A 224 -9.25 -2.13 16.72
N PHE A 225 -8.47 -1.17 16.20
CA PHE A 225 -8.68 0.26 16.38
C PHE A 225 -9.54 0.90 15.28
N ILE A 226 -9.83 0.20 14.19
CA ILE A 226 -10.62 0.75 13.08
C ILE A 226 -12.11 0.71 13.44
N ARG A 227 -12.64 1.83 13.93
CA ARG A 227 -14.07 1.96 14.27
C ARG A 227 -14.85 2.88 13.33
N GLU A 228 -14.19 3.90 12.79
CA GLU A 228 -14.83 4.97 12.03
C GLU A 228 -14.34 5.05 10.58
N GLU A 229 -15.24 5.46 9.69
CA GLU A 229 -14.93 5.73 8.30
C GLU A 229 -14.16 7.05 8.17
N GLY A 230 -13.09 7.06 7.39
CA GLY A 230 -12.30 8.27 7.20
C GLY A 230 -11.08 8.06 6.33
N LYS A 231 -10.31 9.14 6.17
CA LYS A 231 -9.09 9.17 5.35
C LYS A 231 -8.04 8.14 5.81
N ILE A 232 -7.94 7.91 7.12
CA ILE A 232 -6.99 6.96 7.74
C ILE A 232 -7.42 5.52 7.47
N SER A 233 -8.67 5.16 7.78
CA SER A 233 -9.19 3.80 7.56
C SER A 233 -9.20 3.43 6.08
N ARG A 234 -9.53 4.37 5.17
CA ARG A 234 -9.37 4.18 3.72
C ARG A 234 -7.95 3.78 3.33
N LYS A 235 -6.94 4.52 3.78
CA LYS A 235 -5.54 4.19 3.45
C LYS A 235 -5.02 2.93 4.10
N LEU A 236 -5.56 2.59 5.27
CA LEU A 236 -5.23 1.34 5.93
C LEU A 236 -5.79 0.13 5.16
N VAL A 237 -7.02 0.20 4.67
CA VAL A 237 -7.58 -0.84 3.77
C VAL A 237 -6.72 -0.97 2.50
N GLU A 238 -6.34 0.15 1.87
CA GLU A 238 -5.43 0.12 0.71
C GLU A 238 -4.06 -0.51 1.04
N CYS A 239 -3.55 -0.29 2.26
CA CYS A 239 -2.30 -0.88 2.75
C CYS A 239 -2.42 -2.40 2.89
N ILE A 240 -3.47 -2.89 3.56
CA ILE A 240 -3.76 -4.32 3.72
C ILE A 240 -3.94 -4.98 2.35
N ASN A 241 -4.71 -4.38 1.46
CA ASN A 241 -4.88 -4.89 0.08
C ASN A 241 -3.55 -5.04 -0.65
N THR A 242 -2.63 -4.08 -0.46
CA THR A 242 -1.29 -4.15 -1.08
C THR A 242 -0.49 -5.33 -0.53
N TYR A 243 -0.54 -5.57 0.78
CA TYR A 243 0.13 -6.72 1.39
C TYR A 243 -0.45 -8.05 0.91
N LEU A 244 -1.77 -8.19 0.94
CA LEU A 244 -2.46 -9.42 0.52
C LEU A 244 -2.26 -9.70 -0.97
N LEU A 245 -2.18 -8.68 -1.81
CA LEU A 245 -1.88 -8.86 -3.23
C LEU A 245 -0.46 -9.40 -3.46
N ASN A 246 0.50 -8.92 -2.68
CA ASN A 246 1.91 -9.25 -2.86
C ASN A 246 2.30 -10.59 -2.24
N ASP A 247 1.81 -10.92 -1.05
CA ASP A 247 2.25 -12.10 -0.28
C ASP A 247 1.09 -12.97 0.23
N GLY A 248 -0.16 -12.63 -0.13
CA GLY A 248 -1.36 -13.35 0.31
C GLY A 248 -1.35 -14.87 0.07
N PRO A 249 -0.90 -15.38 -1.09
CA PRO A 249 -0.82 -16.82 -1.34
C PRO A 249 0.07 -17.58 -0.35
N ASN A 250 1.04 -16.89 0.27
CA ASN A 250 2.00 -17.48 1.20
C ASN A 250 1.52 -17.45 2.66
N LEU A 251 0.37 -16.83 2.95
CA LEU A 251 -0.13 -16.69 4.33
C LEU A 251 -0.85 -17.93 4.86
N GLY A 252 -1.36 -18.80 3.97
CA GLY A 252 -2.13 -19.98 4.35
C GLY A 252 -3.30 -19.62 5.28
N SER A 253 -3.40 -20.27 6.43
CA SER A 253 -4.45 -20.01 7.43
C SER A 253 -4.35 -18.65 8.12
N ARG A 254 -3.19 -17.99 8.10
CA ARG A 254 -3.01 -16.66 8.73
C ARG A 254 -3.79 -15.56 8.02
N LEU A 255 -4.23 -15.81 6.78
CA LEU A 255 -5.14 -14.93 6.06
C LEU A 255 -6.45 -14.71 6.84
N PHE A 256 -6.93 -15.76 7.53
CA PHE A 256 -8.16 -15.71 8.31
C PHE A 256 -8.06 -14.75 9.50
N ASP A 257 -6.89 -14.62 10.13
CA ASP A 257 -6.71 -13.72 11.27
C ASP A 257 -6.94 -12.26 10.84
N ILE A 258 -6.39 -11.87 9.68
CA ILE A 258 -6.64 -10.55 9.09
C ILE A 258 -8.11 -10.39 8.74
N HIS A 259 -8.70 -11.41 8.11
CA HIS A 259 -10.11 -11.37 7.72
C HIS A 259 -11.03 -11.19 8.94
N ASN A 260 -10.83 -11.99 9.98
CA ASN A 260 -11.64 -11.97 11.20
C ASN A 260 -11.54 -10.63 11.93
N ALA A 261 -10.37 -9.98 11.90
CA ALA A 261 -10.19 -8.65 12.47
C ALA A 261 -10.86 -7.54 11.63
N MET A 262 -10.90 -7.70 10.31
CA MET A 262 -11.46 -6.70 9.38
C MET A 262 -12.97 -6.85 9.13
N GLN A 263 -13.53 -8.05 9.26
CA GLN A 263 -14.88 -8.39 8.79
C GLN A 263 -15.95 -7.42 9.31
N GLN A 264 -15.90 -7.08 10.61
CA GLN A 264 -16.90 -6.21 11.24
C GLN A 264 -16.86 -4.80 10.65
N PHE A 265 -15.67 -4.26 10.44
CA PHE A 265 -15.48 -2.95 9.82
C PHE A 265 -15.92 -2.98 8.34
N VAL A 266 -15.48 -3.99 7.58
CA VAL A 266 -15.79 -4.12 6.15
C VAL A 266 -17.30 -4.18 5.93
N PHE A 267 -18.01 -5.08 6.61
CA PHE A 267 -19.45 -5.25 6.39
C PHE A 267 -20.29 -4.08 6.89
N ARG A 268 -19.89 -3.46 8.00
CA ARG A 268 -20.54 -2.24 8.49
C ARG A 268 -20.36 -1.10 7.49
N SER A 269 -19.11 -0.79 7.15
CA SER A 269 -18.79 0.36 6.30
C SER A 269 -19.21 0.20 4.85
N TRP A 270 -19.32 -1.03 4.34
CA TRP A 270 -19.73 -1.27 2.95
C TRP A 270 -21.08 -0.65 2.60
N LEU A 271 -22.07 -0.84 3.48
CA LEU A 271 -23.45 -0.39 3.26
C LEU A 271 -23.68 1.04 3.76
N THR A 272 -22.89 1.50 4.74
CA THR A 272 -23.08 2.83 5.33
C THR A 272 -22.26 3.92 4.65
N THR A 273 -21.19 3.57 3.92
CA THR A 273 -20.27 4.58 3.41
C THR A 273 -20.80 5.30 2.18
N HIS A 274 -20.69 6.63 2.21
CA HIS A 274 -20.89 7.48 1.03
C HIS A 274 -19.58 7.75 0.26
N ASP A 275 -18.44 7.33 0.82
CA ASP A 275 -17.13 7.49 0.20
C ASP A 275 -16.89 6.39 -0.84
N ARG A 276 -17.04 6.76 -2.11
CA ARG A 276 -16.84 5.86 -3.24
C ARG A 276 -15.44 5.23 -3.27
N VAL A 277 -14.40 5.94 -2.83
CA VAL A 277 -13.02 5.42 -2.88
C VAL A 277 -12.78 4.37 -1.80
N LEU A 278 -13.35 4.58 -0.60
CA LEU A 278 -13.35 3.55 0.44
C LEU A 278 -14.14 2.34 -0.02
N LYS A 279 -15.33 2.54 -0.60
CA LYS A 279 -16.14 1.46 -1.15
C LYS A 279 -15.39 0.63 -2.20
N ASP A 280 -14.73 1.27 -3.16
CA ASP A 280 -13.91 0.58 -4.17
C ASP A 280 -12.77 -0.22 -3.52
N SER A 281 -12.15 0.31 -2.46
CA SER A 281 -11.10 -0.38 -1.72
C SER A 281 -11.61 -1.61 -0.95
N LEU A 282 -12.82 -1.54 -0.40
CA LEU A 282 -13.49 -2.66 0.25
C LEU A 282 -13.90 -3.73 -0.77
N VAL A 283 -14.43 -3.32 -1.93
CA VAL A 283 -14.75 -4.22 -3.06
C VAL A 283 -13.50 -4.97 -3.51
N PHE A 284 -12.39 -4.24 -3.65
CA PHE A 284 -11.11 -4.85 -4.01
C PHE A 284 -10.60 -5.82 -2.93
N TYR A 285 -10.76 -5.47 -1.65
CA TYR A 285 -10.44 -6.36 -0.53
C TYR A 285 -11.23 -7.68 -0.59
N ALA A 286 -12.56 -7.61 -0.77
CA ALA A 286 -13.42 -8.78 -0.87
C ALA A 286 -13.01 -9.69 -2.04
N ARG A 287 -12.66 -9.11 -3.19
CA ARG A 287 -12.15 -9.85 -4.35
C ARG A 287 -10.84 -10.58 -4.03
N ILE A 288 -9.89 -9.92 -3.36
CA ILE A 288 -8.64 -10.56 -2.94
C ILE A 288 -8.91 -11.74 -2.01
N GLN A 289 -9.76 -11.55 -1.00
CA GLN A 289 -10.09 -12.60 -0.03
C GLN A 289 -10.70 -13.84 -0.71
N LEU A 290 -11.65 -13.65 -1.63
CA LEU A 290 -12.24 -14.75 -2.40
C LEU A 290 -11.23 -15.52 -3.24
N ASN A 291 -10.27 -14.81 -3.85
CA ASN A 291 -9.23 -15.44 -4.66
C ASN A 291 -8.22 -16.24 -3.82
N LEU A 292 -7.93 -15.77 -2.60
CA LEU A 292 -6.91 -16.36 -1.74
C LEU A 292 -7.43 -17.50 -0.86
N MET A 293 -8.68 -17.44 -0.40
CA MET A 293 -9.26 -18.47 0.47
C MET A 293 -9.53 -19.75 -0.32
N ARG A 294 -8.68 -20.78 -0.18
CA ARG A 294 -8.78 -22.05 -0.91
C ARG A 294 -9.49 -23.18 -0.15
N GLY A 295 -9.82 -23.00 1.13
CA GLY A 295 -10.54 -24.00 1.95
C GLY A 295 -12.05 -24.01 1.67
N ALA A 296 -12.65 -25.20 1.52
CA ALA A 296 -14.05 -25.35 1.10
C ALA A 296 -15.07 -24.81 2.12
N ALA A 297 -14.90 -25.11 3.42
CA ALA A 297 -15.86 -24.69 4.45
C ALA A 297 -15.85 -23.18 4.69
N ASP A 298 -14.67 -22.58 4.85
CA ASP A 298 -14.55 -21.17 5.20
C ASP A 298 -14.80 -20.24 4.00
N ARG A 299 -14.52 -20.72 2.78
CA ARG A 299 -14.91 -20.03 1.55
C ARG A 299 -16.43 -19.93 1.44
N CYS A 300 -17.19 -20.94 1.85
CA CYS A 300 -18.65 -20.90 1.80
C CYS A 300 -19.22 -19.84 2.76
N LEU A 301 -18.70 -19.74 3.99
CA LEU A 301 -19.12 -18.72 4.95
C LEU A 301 -18.85 -17.29 4.44
N LEU A 302 -17.67 -17.04 3.89
CA LEU A 302 -17.36 -15.72 3.31
C LEU A 302 -18.27 -15.40 2.12
N VAL A 303 -18.52 -16.38 1.25
CA VAL A 303 -19.41 -16.23 0.09
C VAL A 303 -20.83 -15.89 0.54
N GLU A 304 -21.37 -16.57 1.55
CA GLU A 304 -22.69 -16.27 2.12
C GLU A 304 -22.78 -14.84 2.69
N GLN A 305 -21.79 -14.43 3.48
CA GLN A 305 -21.74 -13.09 4.06
C GLN A 305 -21.63 -12.00 2.98
N LEU A 306 -20.77 -12.20 1.96
CA LEU A 306 -20.62 -11.24 0.86
C LEU A 306 -21.87 -11.20 -0.03
N LEU A 307 -22.53 -12.34 -0.27
CA LEU A 307 -23.77 -12.39 -1.05
C LEU A 307 -24.88 -11.56 -0.40
N ASP A 308 -25.08 -11.66 0.92
CA ASP A 308 -26.09 -10.87 1.63
C ASP A 308 -25.81 -9.35 1.50
N VAL A 309 -24.55 -8.94 1.68
CA VAL A 309 -24.15 -7.53 1.60
C VAL A 309 -24.25 -6.98 0.19
N ILE A 310 -23.84 -7.74 -0.83
CA ILE A 310 -23.94 -7.30 -2.23
C ILE A 310 -25.38 -7.27 -2.70
N CYS A 311 -26.23 -8.22 -2.28
CA CYS A 311 -27.67 -8.16 -2.59
C CYS A 311 -28.29 -6.87 -2.02
N LYS A 312 -28.01 -6.56 -0.74
CA LYS A 312 -28.45 -5.32 -0.10
C LYS A 312 -27.95 -4.07 -0.81
N ASP A 313 -26.68 -4.06 -1.25
CA ASP A 313 -26.08 -2.92 -1.94
C ASP A 313 -26.65 -2.71 -3.36
N LEU A 314 -26.87 -3.80 -4.10
CA LEU A 314 -27.51 -3.76 -5.41
C LEU A 314 -28.97 -3.29 -5.33
N ASP A 315 -29.69 -3.70 -4.28
CA ASP A 315 -31.07 -3.26 -4.03
C ASP A 315 -31.11 -1.76 -3.69
N GLN A 316 -30.17 -1.25 -2.87
CA GLN A 316 -30.06 0.18 -2.54
C GLN A 316 -29.61 1.05 -3.73
N GLY A 317 -28.68 0.55 -4.55
CA GLY A 317 -28.25 1.22 -5.79
C GLY A 317 -29.38 1.38 -6.82
N SER A 318 -30.40 0.52 -6.76
CA SER A 318 -31.59 0.61 -7.62
C SER A 318 -32.56 1.72 -7.21
N MET A 319 -32.62 2.04 -5.91
CA MET A 319 -33.49 3.08 -5.37
C MET A 319 -32.92 4.48 -5.61
N SER A 320 -31.60 4.65 -5.53
CA SER A 320 -30.90 5.93 -5.73
C SER A 320 -30.79 6.37 -7.19
N SER A 321 -30.91 5.45 -8.16
CA SER A 321 -30.98 5.80 -9.59
C SER A 321 -32.35 6.36 -10.03
N THR A 322 -33.34 6.40 -9.15
CA THR A 322 -34.73 6.77 -9.51
C THR A 322 -35.10 8.22 -9.11
N SER A 323 -34.21 8.98 -8.45
CA SER A 323 -34.55 10.32 -7.92
C SER A 323 -33.92 11.53 -8.62
N MET A 324 -33.26 11.37 -9.77
CA MET A 324 -32.77 12.51 -10.58
C MET A 324 -33.03 12.29 -12.07
N LEU A 325 -34.27 12.55 -12.50
CA LEU A 325 -34.60 12.83 -13.90
C LEU A 325 -35.93 13.61 -13.97
N ARG A 326 -35.84 14.92 -13.67
CA ARG A 326 -36.67 15.92 -14.34
C ARG A 326 -35.73 16.94 -14.95
N GLY A 327 -35.49 16.78 -16.24
CA GLY A 327 -34.71 17.66 -17.09
C GLY A 327 -34.94 17.22 -18.52
N ASP A 328 -35.85 17.93 -19.17
CA ASP A 328 -36.36 17.72 -20.52
C ASP A 328 -35.25 17.86 -21.59
N GLY A 329 -35.39 17.15 -22.71
CA GLY A 329 -34.64 17.45 -23.94
C GLY A 329 -33.67 16.39 -24.47
N ASN A 330 -34.19 15.63 -25.44
CA ASN A 330 -33.56 15.17 -26.68
C ASN A 330 -32.73 13.87 -26.71
N LYS A 331 -33.02 13.11 -27.77
CA LYS A 331 -32.62 11.73 -28.07
C LYS A 331 -31.12 11.61 -28.39
N ASP A 332 -30.41 10.74 -27.66
CA ASP A 332 -29.43 9.81 -28.26
C ASP A 332 -29.10 8.69 -27.24
N ASP A 333 -29.54 7.46 -27.54
CA ASP A 333 -29.37 6.27 -26.70
C ASP A 333 -27.90 5.79 -26.74
N LYS A 334 -27.06 6.36 -25.88
CA LYS A 334 -25.84 5.67 -25.40
C LYS A 334 -26.15 5.06 -24.04
N LEU A 335 -26.35 3.74 -24.04
CA LEU A 335 -26.38 2.87 -22.85
C LEU A 335 -25.37 3.38 -21.82
N GLY A 336 -25.89 3.87 -20.68
CA GLY A 336 -25.12 4.58 -19.67
C GLY A 336 -23.86 3.82 -19.25
N ALA A 337 -22.71 4.48 -19.37
CA ALA A 337 -21.46 3.96 -18.85
C ALA A 337 -21.59 3.78 -17.33
N LEU A 338 -21.47 2.53 -16.86
CA LEU A 338 -21.39 2.22 -15.44
C LEU A 338 -20.19 2.96 -14.83
N SER A 339 -20.34 3.57 -13.66
CA SER A 339 -19.20 4.14 -12.95
C SER A 339 -18.20 3.03 -12.57
N SER A 340 -16.90 3.34 -12.45
CA SER A 340 -15.84 2.38 -12.09
C SER A 340 -16.20 1.50 -10.87
N SER A 341 -16.87 2.08 -9.89
CA SER A 341 -17.37 1.40 -8.69
C SER A 341 -18.49 0.39 -8.95
N GLN A 342 -19.39 0.68 -9.89
CA GLN A 342 -20.45 -0.23 -10.32
C GLN A 342 -19.88 -1.39 -11.14
N CYS A 343 -18.84 -1.13 -11.93
CA CYS A 343 -18.10 -2.16 -12.67
C CYS A 343 -17.42 -3.15 -11.70
N GLY A 344 -16.69 -2.64 -10.70
CA GLY A 344 -16.05 -3.47 -9.68
C GLY A 344 -17.03 -4.31 -8.85
N LEU A 345 -18.20 -3.75 -8.51
CA LEU A 345 -19.27 -4.49 -7.82
C LEU A 345 -19.86 -5.61 -8.69
N VAL A 346 -20.08 -5.36 -9.98
CA VAL A 346 -20.61 -6.36 -10.92
C VAL A 346 -19.59 -7.48 -11.15
N GLU A 347 -18.31 -7.16 -11.29
CA GLU A 347 -17.23 -8.15 -11.36
C GLU A 347 -17.16 -9.01 -10.10
N LEU A 348 -17.24 -8.39 -8.91
CA LEU A 348 -17.26 -9.12 -7.65
C LEU A 348 -18.49 -10.02 -7.54
N ALA A 349 -19.67 -9.52 -7.91
CA ALA A 349 -20.89 -10.32 -7.94
C ALA A 349 -20.75 -11.52 -8.89
N ALA A 350 -20.18 -11.33 -10.08
CA ALA A 350 -19.93 -12.41 -11.04
C ALA A 350 -18.97 -13.48 -10.48
N ILE A 351 -17.88 -13.07 -9.83
CA ILE A 351 -16.94 -14.00 -9.16
C ILE A 351 -17.65 -14.76 -8.04
N LEU A 352 -18.44 -14.09 -7.22
CA LEU A 352 -19.19 -14.73 -6.15
C LEU A 352 -20.21 -15.74 -6.67
N PHE A 353 -20.96 -15.40 -7.72
CA PHE A 353 -21.89 -16.34 -8.35
C PHE A 353 -21.16 -17.55 -8.91
N TYR A 354 -20.04 -17.33 -9.59
CA TYR A 354 -19.22 -18.44 -10.10
C TYR A 354 -18.73 -19.35 -8.97
N VAL A 355 -18.13 -18.78 -7.91
CA VAL A 355 -17.63 -19.54 -6.76
C VAL A 355 -18.75 -20.28 -6.03
N PHE A 356 -19.90 -19.63 -5.83
CA PHE A 356 -21.08 -20.24 -5.24
C PHE A 356 -21.57 -21.43 -6.06
N MET A 357 -21.67 -21.29 -7.39
CA MET A 357 -22.05 -22.38 -8.29
C MET A 357 -21.05 -23.55 -8.24
N VAL A 358 -19.74 -23.27 -8.19
CA VAL A 358 -18.70 -24.33 -8.09
C VAL A 358 -18.77 -25.06 -6.75
N CYS A 359 -18.91 -24.35 -5.63
CA CYS A 359 -19.07 -24.97 -4.32
C CYS A 359 -20.32 -25.86 -4.26
N LEU A 360 -21.42 -25.36 -4.82
CA LEU A 360 -22.69 -26.06 -4.89
C LEU A 360 -22.59 -27.31 -5.79
N PHE A 361 -21.93 -27.20 -6.95
CA PHE A 361 -21.64 -28.33 -7.82
C PHE A 361 -20.77 -29.40 -7.14
N LEU A 362 -19.70 -29.01 -6.43
CA LEU A 362 -18.87 -29.95 -5.66
C LEU A 362 -19.67 -30.65 -4.55
N HIS A 363 -20.49 -29.90 -3.81
CA HIS A 363 -21.34 -30.46 -2.76
C HIS A 363 -22.37 -31.44 -3.34
N CYS A 364 -22.97 -31.07 -4.48
CA CYS A 364 -23.88 -31.94 -5.23
C CYS A 364 -23.17 -33.18 -5.77
N PHE A 365 -21.97 -33.06 -6.33
CA PHE A 365 -21.17 -34.18 -6.81
C PHE A 365 -20.77 -35.13 -5.67
N TYR A 366 -20.36 -34.58 -4.53
CA TYR A 366 -20.07 -35.37 -3.33
C TYR A 366 -21.30 -36.11 -2.81
N MET A 367 -22.47 -35.45 -2.78
CA MET A 367 -23.73 -36.07 -2.39
C MET A 367 -24.23 -37.13 -3.38
N VAL A 368 -24.04 -36.92 -4.69
CA VAL A 368 -24.39 -37.90 -5.76
C VAL A 368 -23.41 -39.08 -5.77
N CYS A 369 -22.14 -38.87 -5.44
CA CYS A 369 -21.19 -39.97 -5.22
C CYS A 369 -21.50 -40.76 -3.94
N LEU A 370 -22.04 -40.12 -2.90
CA LEU A 370 -22.47 -40.79 -1.66
C LEU A 370 -23.84 -41.48 -1.78
N MET A 371 -24.74 -40.96 -2.62
CA MET A 371 -26.12 -41.44 -2.77
C MET A 371 -26.42 -41.72 -4.24
N ASN A 372 -26.57 -43.00 -4.57
CA ASN A 372 -26.90 -43.55 -5.90
C ASN A 372 -27.71 -42.61 -6.83
N ILE A 373 -27.28 -42.62 -8.10
CA ILE A 373 -27.63 -41.83 -9.31
C ILE A 373 -29.08 -41.29 -9.41
N THR A 374 -30.06 -41.93 -8.79
CA THR A 374 -31.47 -41.50 -8.77
C THR A 374 -31.75 -40.15 -8.10
N PHE A 375 -30.84 -39.60 -7.28
CA PHE A 375 -31.04 -38.29 -6.63
C PHE A 375 -30.53 -37.08 -7.44
N ALA A 376 -29.75 -37.30 -8.49
CA ALA A 376 -29.14 -36.22 -9.28
C ALA A 376 -30.19 -35.36 -10.01
N GLY A 377 -31.27 -35.96 -10.50
CA GLY A 377 -32.35 -35.25 -11.21
C GLY A 377 -33.13 -34.27 -10.32
N ILE A 378 -33.42 -34.67 -9.07
CA ILE A 378 -34.11 -33.83 -8.09
C ILE A 378 -33.21 -32.69 -7.62
N LEU A 379 -31.91 -32.96 -7.50
CA LEU A 379 -30.92 -31.97 -7.09
C LEU A 379 -30.72 -30.89 -8.16
N VAL A 380 -30.69 -31.26 -9.45
CA VAL A 380 -30.65 -30.30 -10.57
C VAL A 380 -31.92 -29.44 -10.60
N GLU A 381 -33.10 -30.00 -10.35
CA GLU A 381 -34.33 -29.21 -10.20
C GLU A 381 -34.26 -28.23 -9.02
N GLN A 382 -33.72 -28.65 -7.88
CA GLN A 382 -33.55 -27.76 -6.73
C GLN A 382 -32.50 -26.67 -6.98
N LEU A 383 -31.42 -26.98 -7.69
CA LEU A 383 -30.42 -26.00 -8.13
C LEU A 383 -31.03 -24.98 -9.10
N LEU A 384 -31.83 -25.45 -10.06
CA LEU A 384 -32.59 -24.58 -10.96
C LEU A 384 -33.56 -23.69 -10.17
N MET A 385 -34.23 -24.23 -9.15
CA MET A 385 -35.16 -23.50 -8.29
C MET A 385 -34.45 -22.47 -7.39
N VAL A 386 -33.24 -22.74 -6.91
CA VAL A 386 -32.42 -21.79 -6.16
C VAL A 386 -31.90 -20.68 -7.10
N CYS A 387 -31.39 -21.03 -8.27
CA CYS A 387 -31.02 -20.07 -9.32
C CYS A 387 -32.22 -19.22 -9.77
N LEU A 388 -33.41 -19.82 -9.89
CA LEU A 388 -34.66 -19.12 -10.16
C LEU A 388 -35.08 -18.22 -9.00
N ARG A 389 -34.96 -18.64 -7.74
CA ARG A 389 -35.24 -17.78 -6.58
C ARG A 389 -34.29 -16.59 -6.48
N VAL A 390 -33.01 -16.81 -6.73
CA VAL A 390 -31.99 -15.73 -6.81
C VAL A 390 -32.30 -14.80 -7.99
N SER A 391 -32.69 -15.35 -9.14
CA SER A 391 -33.12 -14.56 -10.30
C SER A 391 -34.47 -13.86 -10.11
N MET A 392 -35.36 -14.36 -9.24
CA MET A 392 -36.68 -13.77 -8.97
C MET A 392 -36.65 -12.75 -7.82
N LYS A 393 -35.68 -12.83 -6.90
CA LYS A 393 -35.44 -11.77 -5.90
C LYS A 393 -34.77 -10.54 -6.49
N SER A 394 -33.97 -10.69 -7.55
CA SER A 394 -33.36 -9.55 -8.24
C SER A 394 -34.34 -8.90 -9.23
N ARG A 395 -34.77 -7.66 -8.97
CA ARG A 395 -35.64 -6.88 -9.88
C ARG A 395 -34.96 -6.42 -11.19
N ARG A 396 -33.75 -6.90 -11.52
CA ARG A 396 -33.10 -6.66 -12.83
C ARG A 396 -32.90 -7.97 -13.61
N PRO A 397 -33.79 -8.27 -14.58
CA PRO A 397 -33.80 -9.57 -15.26
C PRO A 397 -32.84 -9.70 -16.44
N LYS A 398 -31.88 -8.79 -16.69
CA LYS A 398 -31.04 -8.86 -17.91
C LYS A 398 -29.59 -9.29 -17.67
N CYS A 399 -28.82 -8.61 -16.82
CA CYS A 399 -27.42 -9.00 -16.60
C CYS A 399 -27.27 -10.29 -15.77
N LEU A 400 -28.05 -10.45 -14.70
CA LEU A 400 -28.00 -11.66 -13.87
C LEU A 400 -28.53 -12.89 -14.62
N LYS A 401 -29.55 -12.73 -15.48
CA LYS A 401 -30.03 -13.83 -16.35
C LYS A 401 -28.98 -14.24 -17.37
N VAL A 402 -28.23 -13.31 -17.96
CA VAL A 402 -27.17 -13.66 -18.92
C VAL A 402 -26.01 -14.38 -18.25
N VAL A 403 -25.64 -13.97 -17.03
CA VAL A 403 -24.58 -14.63 -16.24
C VAL A 403 -25.04 -16.00 -15.72
N CYS A 404 -26.25 -16.10 -15.16
CA CYS A 404 -26.83 -17.39 -14.75
C CYS A 404 -27.05 -18.32 -15.94
N CYS A 405 -27.55 -17.85 -17.08
CA CYS A 405 -27.70 -18.68 -18.29
C CYS A 405 -26.36 -19.13 -18.84
N ARG A 406 -25.31 -18.29 -18.84
CA ARG A 406 -23.96 -18.72 -19.27
C ARG A 406 -23.35 -19.72 -18.30
N ALA A 407 -23.53 -19.55 -16.99
CA ALA A 407 -23.08 -20.51 -15.98
C ALA A 407 -23.83 -21.84 -16.10
N LEU A 408 -25.15 -21.81 -16.31
CA LEU A 408 -25.98 -23.01 -16.56
C LEU A 408 -25.61 -23.72 -17.88
N VAL A 409 -25.25 -22.98 -18.93
CA VAL A 409 -24.79 -23.57 -20.20
C VAL A 409 -23.40 -24.19 -20.07
N LEU A 410 -22.48 -23.57 -19.32
CA LEU A 410 -21.15 -24.13 -19.04
C LEU A 410 -21.24 -25.40 -18.17
N VAL A 411 -22.06 -25.38 -17.12
CA VAL A 411 -22.29 -26.55 -16.25
C VAL A 411 -23.07 -27.64 -16.98
N GLY A 412 -24.03 -27.28 -17.83
CA GLY A 412 -24.77 -28.23 -18.67
C GLY A 412 -23.90 -28.90 -19.74
N ALA A 413 -22.88 -28.20 -20.25
CA ALA A 413 -21.93 -28.75 -21.21
C ALA A 413 -20.91 -29.71 -20.57
N GLU A 414 -20.52 -29.48 -19.31
CA GLU A 414 -19.64 -30.38 -18.56
C GLU A 414 -20.37 -31.62 -18.00
N CYS A 415 -21.69 -31.56 -17.79
CA CYS A 415 -22.50 -32.72 -17.38
C CYS A 415 -22.83 -33.70 -18.53
N LEU A 416 -22.61 -33.31 -19.79
CA LEU A 416 -22.92 -34.13 -20.98
C LEU A 416 -21.68 -34.84 -21.58
N HIS A 417 -20.52 -34.70 -20.94
CA HIS A 417 -19.27 -35.36 -21.30
C HIS A 417 -18.76 -36.20 -20.13
#